data_AF-A0A8S3G490-F1
#
_entry.id   AF-A0A8S3G490-F1
#
_cell.length_a   1.000
_cell.length_b   1.000
_cell.length_c   1.000
_cell.angle_alpha   90.00
_cell.angle_beta   90.00
_cell.angle_gamma   90.00
#
_symmetry.space_group_name_H-M   'P 1'
#
loop_
_entity.id
_entity.type
_entity.pdbx_description
1 polymer ?
#
loop_
_entity_poly.entity_id
_entity_poly.type
_entity_poly.pdbx_seq_one_letter_code
_entity_poly.pdbx_strand_id
1 'polypeptide(L)'
;MVQAYDFALEKIGMDVYSYTIWNDYITFLKSVEAVGSFDENKKITAVRKVYQKGIMTPMTNVELLWKDYCTYEMGINPILAKKIIEERSREFSNVKRVTKEFETLARAIDRNIPCVPPSVPQSADEIKQVTAWRKFIFWERSNPLKTEDPLLVARRVVLAYEQCLLCLGFHSDL
;
A
#
# COMPACT_ATOMS: atom_id res chain seq x y z
N MET A 1 2.74 -8.88 18.94
CA MET A 1 2.82 -9.03 17.47
C MET A 1 1.74 -8.23 16.73
N VAL A 2 0.44 -8.33 17.08
CA VAL A 2 -0.63 -7.49 16.48
C VAL A 2 -0.25 -6.00 16.43
N GLN A 3 0.11 -5.42 17.58
CA GLN A 3 0.51 -4.01 17.68
C GLN A 3 1.72 -3.65 16.80
N ALA A 4 2.65 -4.59 16.57
CA ALA A 4 3.81 -4.35 15.73
C ALA A 4 3.44 -4.31 14.24
N TYR A 5 2.55 -5.20 13.79
CA TYR A 5 2.01 -5.15 12.43
C TYR A 5 1.16 -3.89 12.21
N ASP A 6 0.29 -3.54 13.16
CA ASP A 6 -0.51 -2.32 13.07
C ASP A 6 0.38 -1.07 12.97
N PHE A 7 1.44 -1.00 13.78
CA PHE A 7 2.43 0.08 13.72
C PHE A 7 3.19 0.12 12.39
N ALA A 8 3.66 -1.03 11.90
CA ALA A 8 4.34 -1.12 10.61
C ALA A 8 3.43 -0.65 9.47
N LEU A 9 2.16 -1.10 9.45
CA LEU A 9 1.18 -0.71 8.44
C LEU A 9 0.77 0.76 8.55
N GLU A 10 0.84 1.38 9.73
CA GLU A 10 0.64 2.81 9.89
C GLU A 10 1.75 3.62 9.22
N LYS A 11 2.99 3.16 9.30
CA LYS A 11 4.17 3.88 8.77
C LYS A 11 4.45 3.58 7.30
N ILE A 12 4.51 2.31 6.92
CA ILE A 12 4.96 1.87 5.58
C ILE A 12 3.89 1.10 4.81
N GLY A 13 2.69 0.93 5.37
CA GLY A 13 1.62 0.14 4.75
C GLY A 13 1.07 0.72 3.45
N MET A 14 1.36 1.97 3.11
CA MET A 14 1.01 2.61 1.83
C MET A 14 2.12 2.50 0.77
N ASP A 15 3.26 1.92 1.11
CA ASP A 15 4.34 1.73 0.15
C ASP A 15 3.93 0.71 -0.92
N VAL A 16 4.40 0.93 -2.15
CA VAL A 16 4.09 0.08 -3.31
C VAL A 16 4.56 -1.37 -3.11
N TYR A 17 5.61 -1.61 -2.32
CA TYR A 17 6.14 -2.95 -2.04
C TYR A 17 5.73 -3.49 -0.65
N SER A 18 4.71 -2.89 -0.02
CA SER A 18 4.25 -3.28 1.32
C SER A 18 3.44 -4.59 1.40
N TYR A 19 3.16 -5.24 0.26
CA TYR A 19 2.31 -6.43 0.17
C TYR A 19 2.67 -7.54 1.18
N THR A 20 3.96 -7.81 1.36
CA THR A 20 4.42 -8.87 2.26
C THR A 20 3.99 -8.62 3.70
N ILE A 21 4.05 -7.36 4.17
CA ILE A 21 3.64 -6.97 5.53
C ILE A 21 2.13 -7.25 5.72
N TRP A 22 1.31 -6.92 4.72
CA TRP A 22 -0.12 -7.21 4.74
C TRP A 22 -0.40 -8.72 4.78
N ASN A 23 0.25 -9.46 3.89
CA ASN A 23 0.07 -10.91 3.78
C ASN A 23 0.52 -11.65 5.05
N ASP A 24 1.65 -11.26 5.62
CA ASP A 24 2.19 -11.85 6.84
C ASP A 24 1.29 -11.54 8.04
N TYR A 25 0.75 -10.32 8.13
CA TYR A 25 -0.21 -9.98 9.18
C TYR A 25 -1.49 -10.81 9.07
N ILE A 26 -2.04 -10.96 7.87
CA ILE A 26 -3.22 -11.80 7.63
C ILE A 26 -2.95 -13.26 7.98
N THR A 27 -1.79 -13.78 7.58
CA THR A 27 -1.36 -15.15 7.89
C THR A 27 -1.24 -15.36 9.39
N PHE A 28 -0.62 -14.40 10.09
CA PHE A 28 -0.53 -14.40 11.55
C PHE A 28 -1.91 -14.38 12.21
N LEU A 29 -2.84 -13.50 11.79
CA LEU A 29 -4.19 -13.47 12.35
C LEU A 29 -4.95 -14.77 12.10
N LYS A 30 -4.75 -15.41 10.94
CA LYS A 30 -5.33 -16.72 10.62
C LYS A 30 -4.70 -17.87 11.43
N SER A 31 -3.46 -17.75 11.89
CA SER A 31 -2.79 -18.80 12.68
C SER A 31 -3.14 -18.74 14.17
N VAL A 32 -3.69 -17.63 14.68
CA VAL A 32 -4.12 -17.53 16.08
C VAL A 32 -5.22 -18.55 16.36
N GLU A 33 -5.01 -19.43 17.35
CA GLU A 33 -6.03 -20.37 17.80
C GLU A 33 -7.23 -19.61 18.38
N ALA A 34 -8.43 -20.02 18.00
CA ALA A 34 -9.68 -19.48 18.50
C ALA A 34 -10.57 -20.67 18.87
N VAL A 35 -11.01 -20.73 20.12
CA VAL A 35 -11.81 -21.84 20.63
C VAL A 35 -13.20 -21.33 20.97
N GLY A 36 -14.20 -21.93 20.34
CA GLY A 36 -15.60 -21.55 20.53
C GLY A 36 -16.04 -20.39 19.64
N SER A 37 -17.35 -20.33 19.42
CA SER A 37 -17.94 -19.49 18.37
C SER A 37 -17.69 -17.98 18.56
N PHE A 38 -17.52 -17.51 19.80
CA PHE A 38 -17.27 -16.09 20.05
C PHE A 38 -15.87 -15.66 19.58
N ASP A 39 -14.83 -16.42 19.93
CA ASP A 39 -13.46 -16.07 19.56
C ASP A 39 -13.18 -16.35 18.07
N GLU A 40 -13.82 -17.36 17.48
CA GLU A 40 -13.80 -17.57 16.02
C GLU A 40 -14.38 -16.37 15.27
N ASN A 41 -15.51 -15.82 15.74
CA ASN A 41 -16.12 -14.64 15.14
C ASN A 41 -15.23 -13.39 15.28
N LYS A 42 -14.58 -13.19 16.43
CA LYS A 42 -13.58 -12.11 16.60
C LYS A 42 -12.42 -12.23 15.63
N LYS A 43 -11.89 -13.44 15.46
CA LYS A 43 -10.82 -13.74 14.50
C LYS A 43 -11.26 -13.41 13.07
N ILE A 44 -12.47 -13.82 12.69
CA ILE A 44 -13.06 -13.48 11.39
C ILE A 44 -13.13 -11.95 11.20
N THR A 45 -13.64 -11.22 12.19
CA THR A 45 -13.72 -9.75 12.13
C THR A 45 -12.35 -9.10 12.01
N ALA A 46 -11.34 -9.58 12.76
CA ALA A 46 -9.99 -9.04 12.71
C ALA A 46 -9.34 -9.27 11.34
N VAL A 47 -9.39 -10.49 10.81
CA VAL A 47 -8.83 -10.83 9.49
C VAL A 47 -9.53 -10.04 8.39
N ARG A 48 -10.87 -9.96 8.42
CA ARG A 48 -11.65 -9.17 7.45
C ARG A 48 -11.25 -7.70 7.47
N LYS A 49 -11.07 -7.10 8.65
CA LYS A 49 -10.66 -5.69 8.78
C LYS A 49 -9.33 -5.44 8.08
N VAL A 50 -8.35 -6.32 8.25
CA VAL A 50 -7.03 -6.18 7.62
C VAL A 50 -7.11 -6.37 6.11
N TYR A 51 -7.84 -7.38 5.63
CA TYR A 51 -8.09 -7.57 4.20
C TYR A 51 -8.72 -6.32 3.57
N GLN A 52 -9.81 -5.82 4.14
CA GLN A 52 -10.54 -4.67 3.61
C GLN A 52 -9.68 -3.41 3.58
N LYS A 53 -8.76 -3.22 4.54
CA LYS A 53 -7.80 -2.11 4.50
C LYS A 53 -6.73 -2.32 3.43
N GLY A 54 -6.21 -3.54 3.30
CA GLY A 54 -5.16 -3.88 2.34
C GLY A 54 -5.62 -3.78 0.88
N ILE A 55 -6.79 -4.32 0.54
CA ILE A 55 -7.35 -4.24 -0.83
C ILE A 55 -7.68 -2.80 -1.27
N MET A 56 -7.80 -1.88 -0.31
CA MET A 56 -8.04 -0.46 -0.56
C MET A 56 -6.74 0.35 -0.71
N THR A 57 -5.58 -0.29 -0.55
CA THR A 57 -4.28 0.34 -0.62
C THR A 57 -3.58 -0.04 -1.94
N PRO A 58 -3.25 0.94 -2.81
CA PRO A 58 -2.50 0.66 -4.04
C PRO A 58 -1.10 0.12 -3.74
N MET A 59 -0.85 -1.14 -4.08
CA MET A 59 0.42 -1.82 -3.88
C MET A 59 0.59 -2.98 -4.86
N THR A 60 1.83 -3.43 -5.04
CA THR A 60 2.14 -4.66 -5.79
C THR A 60 1.31 -5.84 -5.27
N ASN A 61 0.94 -6.74 -6.18
CA ASN A 61 0.16 -7.94 -5.85
C ASN A 61 -1.20 -7.68 -5.16
N VAL A 62 -1.77 -6.47 -5.23
CA VAL A 62 -3.11 -6.21 -4.65
C VAL A 62 -4.20 -7.08 -5.29
N GLU A 63 -4.03 -7.49 -6.54
CA GLU A 63 -4.94 -8.43 -7.22
C GLU A 63 -4.92 -9.84 -6.58
N LEU A 64 -3.74 -10.29 -6.17
CA LEU A 64 -3.60 -11.56 -5.43
C LEU A 64 -4.29 -11.43 -4.07
N LEU A 65 -4.06 -10.33 -3.35
CA LEU A 65 -4.71 -10.08 -2.07
C LEU A 65 -6.25 -10.06 -2.18
N TRP A 66 -6.79 -9.46 -3.25
CA TRP A 66 -8.23 -9.47 -3.53
C TRP A 66 -8.79 -10.86 -3.80
N LYS A 67 -8.05 -11.69 -4.56
CA LYS A 67 -8.44 -13.08 -4.82
C LYS A 67 -8.49 -13.89 -3.52
N ASP A 68 -7.49 -13.70 -2.65
CA ASP A 68 -7.43 -14.38 -1.36
C ASP A 68 -8.54 -13.91 -0.42
N TYR A 69 -8.87 -12.61 -0.44
CA TYR A 69 -10.01 -12.06 0.29
C TYR A 69 -11.34 -12.67 -0.16
N CYS A 70 -11.59 -12.75 -1.49
CA CYS A 70 -12.80 -13.36 -2.03
C CYS A 70 -12.93 -14.83 -1.60
N THR A 71 -11.82 -15.58 -1.68
CA THR A 71 -11.76 -16.98 -1.26
C THR A 71 -12.03 -17.13 0.23
N TYR A 72 -11.46 -16.23 1.05
CA TYR A 72 -11.66 -16.20 2.49
C TYR A 72 -13.12 -15.94 2.88
N GLU A 73 -13.77 -14.91 2.31
CA GLU A 73 -15.17 -14.62 2.60
C GLU A 73 -16.11 -15.76 2.17
N MET A 74 -15.87 -16.34 0.99
CA MET A 74 -16.62 -17.50 0.52
C MET A 74 -16.45 -18.71 1.44
N GLY A 75 -15.25 -18.92 1.99
CA GLY A 75 -14.98 -20.00 2.95
C GLY A 75 -15.70 -19.83 4.30
N ILE A 76 -16.03 -18.59 4.69
CA ILE A 76 -16.76 -18.31 5.94
C ILE A 76 -18.27 -18.45 5.73
N ASN A 77 -18.83 -17.72 4.77
CA ASN A 77 -20.26 -17.72 4.49
C ASN A 77 -20.53 -17.34 3.02
N PRO A 78 -20.75 -18.31 2.12
CA PRO A 78 -20.96 -18.06 0.69
C PRO A 78 -22.14 -17.14 0.37
N ILE A 79 -23.19 -17.15 1.21
CA ILE A 79 -24.40 -16.36 1.00
C ILE A 79 -24.09 -14.88 1.26
N LEU A 80 -23.45 -14.59 2.39
CA LEU A 80 -23.09 -13.22 2.77
C LEU A 80 -21.91 -12.68 1.95
N ALA A 81 -20.97 -13.55 1.58
CA ALA A 81 -19.75 -13.20 0.85
C ALA A 81 -20.03 -12.46 -0.46
N LYS A 82 -21.03 -12.90 -1.24
CA LYS A 82 -21.38 -12.27 -2.52
C LYS A 82 -21.66 -10.77 -2.36
N LYS A 83 -22.49 -10.42 -1.37
CA LYS A 83 -22.83 -9.02 -1.08
C LYS A 83 -21.61 -8.22 -0.62
N ILE A 84 -20.83 -8.77 0.33
CA ILE A 84 -19.63 -8.10 0.86
C ILE A 84 -18.59 -7.83 -0.24
N ILE A 85 -18.38 -8.80 -1.13
CA ILE A 85 -17.43 -8.68 -2.24
C ILE A 85 -17.93 -7.66 -3.26
N GLU A 86 -19.22 -7.70 -3.61
CA GLU A 86 -19.82 -6.76 -4.56
C GLU A 86 -19.71 -5.30 -4.08
N GLU A 87 -19.98 -5.05 -2.79
CA GLU A 87 -19.85 -3.72 -2.17
C GLU A 87 -18.45 -3.12 -2.32
N ARG A 88 -17.41 -3.96 -2.28
CA ARG A 88 -16.00 -3.53 -2.42
C ARG A 88 -15.46 -3.55 -3.84
N SER A 89 -16.09 -4.28 -4.76
CA SER A 89 -15.59 -4.49 -6.12
C SER A 89 -15.41 -3.20 -6.93
N ARG A 90 -16.34 -2.24 -6.77
CA ARG A 90 -16.28 -0.93 -7.45
C ARG A 90 -15.05 -0.12 -7.00
N GLU A 91 -14.85 -0.02 -5.70
CA GLU A 91 -13.71 0.68 -5.11
C GLU A 91 -12.39 0.00 -5.50
N PHE A 92 -12.36 -1.33 -5.43
CA PHE A 92 -11.20 -2.13 -5.81
C PHE A 92 -10.80 -1.95 -7.28
N SER A 93 -11.75 -1.77 -8.18
CA SER A 93 -11.47 -1.49 -9.60
C SER A 93 -10.66 -0.20 -9.79
N ASN A 94 -10.94 0.85 -9.00
CA ASN A 94 -10.14 2.07 -9.02
C ASN A 94 -8.75 1.85 -8.43
N VAL A 95 -8.65 1.11 -7.31
CA VAL A 95 -7.36 0.76 -6.69
C VAL A 95 -6.47 0.00 -7.67
N LYS A 96 -7.02 -0.98 -8.40
CA LYS A 96 -6.29 -1.73 -9.43
C LYS A 96 -5.76 -0.83 -10.55
N ARG A 97 -6.56 0.14 -11.03
CA ARG A 97 -6.10 1.13 -12.03
C ARG A 97 -4.93 1.95 -11.49
N VAL A 98 -5.10 2.53 -10.30
CA VAL A 98 -4.08 3.38 -9.66
C VAL A 98 -2.81 2.60 -9.35
N THR A 99 -2.93 1.33 -8.96
CA THR A 99 -1.79 0.44 -8.69
C THR A 99 -0.89 0.28 -9.92
N LYS A 100 -1.46 0.09 -11.12
CA LYS A 100 -0.67 -0.03 -12.36
C LYS A 100 0.11 1.24 -12.69
N GLU A 101 -0.51 2.40 -12.46
CA GLU A 101 0.15 3.70 -12.61
C GLU A 101 1.29 3.84 -11.58
N PHE A 102 1.01 3.47 -10.32
CA PHE A 102 1.98 3.50 -9.22
C PHE A 102 3.21 2.62 -9.51
N GLU A 103 3.01 1.36 -9.90
CA GLU A 103 4.10 0.44 -10.25
C GLU A 103 4.95 0.95 -11.42
N THR A 104 4.33 1.64 -12.37
CA THR A 104 5.06 2.19 -13.52
C THR A 104 5.97 3.34 -13.10
N LEU A 105 5.51 4.22 -12.21
CA LEU A 105 6.32 5.30 -11.66
C LEU A 105 7.41 4.76 -10.72
N ALA A 106 7.06 3.80 -9.85
CA ALA A 106 7.98 3.19 -8.91
C ALA A 106 9.13 2.44 -9.60
N ARG A 107 8.88 1.76 -10.73
CA ARG A 107 9.93 1.08 -11.52
C ARG A 107 10.99 2.01 -12.09
N ALA A 108 10.68 3.29 -12.29
CA ALA A 108 11.64 4.27 -12.80
C ALA A 108 12.58 4.83 -11.72
N ILE A 109 12.28 4.54 -10.45
CA ILE A 109 12.98 5.06 -9.28
C ILE A 109 13.87 3.97 -8.72
N ASP A 110 15.15 4.29 -8.51
CA ASP A 110 16.03 3.46 -7.72
C ASP A 110 16.04 3.96 -6.28
N ARG A 111 15.55 3.11 -5.37
CA ARG A 111 15.39 3.40 -3.94
C ARG A 111 16.61 3.02 -3.09
N ASN A 112 17.62 2.41 -3.70
CA ASN A 112 18.83 1.95 -3.01
C ASN A 112 20.03 2.89 -3.25
N ILE A 113 19.81 4.01 -3.95
CA ILE A 113 20.86 4.99 -4.19
C ILE A 113 21.26 5.62 -2.86
N PRO A 114 22.58 5.65 -2.53
CA PRO A 114 23.03 6.34 -1.34
C PRO A 114 22.74 7.82 -1.45
N CYS A 115 22.24 8.42 -0.37
CA CYS A 115 22.05 9.86 -0.27
C CYS A 115 23.41 10.55 -0.29
N VAL A 116 23.75 11.17 -1.42
CA VAL A 116 25.00 11.89 -1.62
C VAL A 116 24.72 13.30 -2.14
N PRO A 117 25.59 14.28 -1.86
CA PRO A 117 25.46 15.62 -2.42
C PRO A 117 25.42 15.61 -3.95
N PRO A 118 24.71 16.57 -4.59
CA PRO A 118 24.64 16.65 -6.04
C PRO A 118 26.03 16.72 -6.67
N SER A 119 26.25 15.92 -7.72
CA SER A 119 27.52 15.96 -8.44
C SER A 119 27.64 17.24 -9.28
N VAL A 120 28.87 17.76 -9.44
CA VAL A 120 29.16 18.94 -10.26
C VAL A 120 30.25 18.59 -11.28
N PRO A 121 29.91 18.43 -12.58
CA PRO A 121 28.58 18.51 -13.17
C PRO A 121 27.69 17.31 -12.80
N GLN A 122 26.36 17.50 -12.83
CA GLN A 122 25.40 16.42 -12.55
C GLN A 122 25.51 15.32 -13.60
N SER A 123 25.55 14.07 -13.15
CA SER A 123 25.48 12.91 -14.05
C SER A 123 24.09 12.77 -14.70
N ALA A 124 24.04 12.16 -15.88
CA ALA A 124 22.78 11.88 -16.58
C ALA A 124 21.83 11.00 -15.76
N ASP A 125 22.39 10.05 -14.99
CA ASP A 125 21.63 9.15 -14.12
C ASP A 125 21.03 9.90 -12.93
N GLU A 126 21.77 10.84 -12.33
CA GLU A 126 21.26 11.70 -11.25
C GLU A 126 20.07 12.55 -11.73
N ILE A 127 20.20 13.21 -12.89
CA ILE A 127 19.12 14.01 -13.50
C ILE A 127 17.88 13.14 -13.74
N LYS A 128 18.08 11.92 -14.25
CA LYS A 128 17.00 10.97 -14.52
C LYS A 128 16.27 10.57 -13.23
N GLN A 129 17.00 10.30 -12.14
CA GLN A 129 16.41 9.94 -10.85
C GLN A 129 15.66 11.10 -10.20
N VAL A 130 16.25 12.30 -10.17
CA VAL A 130 15.57 13.53 -9.69
C VAL A 130 14.28 13.77 -10.46
N THR A 131 14.30 13.61 -11.78
CA THR A 131 13.11 13.77 -12.64
C THR A 131 12.05 12.71 -12.34
N ALA A 132 12.45 11.46 -12.13
CA ALA A 132 11.53 10.37 -11.79
C ALA A 132 10.84 10.62 -10.43
N TRP A 133 11.59 11.01 -9.40
CA TRP A 133 11.06 11.36 -8.08
C TRP A 133 10.09 12.54 -8.14
N ARG A 134 10.44 13.62 -8.85
CA ARG A 134 9.53 14.78 -9.05
C ARG A 134 8.23 14.37 -9.70
N LYS A 135 8.30 13.54 -10.76
CA LYS A 135 7.11 13.03 -11.45
C LYS A 135 6.24 12.19 -10.51
N PHE A 136 6.86 11.35 -9.67
CA PHE A 136 6.14 10.53 -8.70
C PHE A 136 5.43 11.38 -7.62
N ILE A 137 6.14 12.34 -7.03
CA ILE A 137 5.56 13.26 -6.03
C ILE A 137 4.41 14.08 -6.63
N PHE A 138 4.58 14.59 -7.86
CA PHE A 138 3.52 15.32 -8.55
C PHE A 138 2.30 14.42 -8.80
N TRP A 139 2.51 13.17 -9.19
CA TRP A 139 1.42 12.21 -9.37
C TRP A 139 0.68 11.93 -8.05
N GLU A 140 1.36 11.71 -6.93
CA GLU A 140 0.68 11.56 -5.62
C GLU A 140 -0.13 12.80 -5.23
N ARG A 141 0.42 14.00 -5.46
CA ARG A 141 -0.27 15.27 -5.22
C ARG A 141 -1.52 15.45 -6.09
N SER A 142 -1.57 14.82 -7.25
CA SER A 142 -2.74 14.86 -8.15
C SER A 142 -3.93 14.05 -7.63
N ASN A 143 -3.79 13.36 -6.50
CA ASN A 143 -4.82 12.50 -5.88
C ASN A 143 -5.35 11.46 -6.89
N PRO A 144 -4.53 10.49 -7.33
CA PRO A 144 -4.89 9.53 -8.36
C PRO A 144 -6.05 8.62 -7.94
N LEU A 145 -6.20 8.40 -6.62
CA LEU A 145 -7.31 7.68 -6.01
C LEU A 145 -8.63 8.45 -6.06
N LYS A 146 -8.60 9.77 -6.29
CA LYS A 146 -9.77 10.66 -6.23
C LYS A 146 -10.55 10.49 -4.92
N THR A 147 -9.82 10.30 -3.81
CA THR A 147 -10.43 10.19 -2.49
C THR A 147 -10.86 11.57 -2.00
N GLU A 148 -11.96 11.62 -1.26
CA GLU A 148 -12.45 12.83 -0.59
C GLU A 148 -11.77 13.03 0.78
N ASP A 149 -11.00 12.06 1.28
CA ASP A 149 -10.27 12.17 2.54
C ASP A 149 -8.95 12.95 2.34
N PRO A 150 -8.87 14.22 2.77
CA PRO A 150 -7.65 15.01 2.61
C PRO A 150 -6.49 14.49 3.47
N LEU A 151 -6.77 13.82 4.59
CA LEU A 151 -5.72 13.25 5.45
C LEU A 151 -5.07 12.03 4.80
N LEU A 152 -5.83 11.24 4.04
CA LEU A 152 -5.26 10.16 3.25
C LEU A 152 -4.35 10.71 2.15
N VAL A 153 -4.79 11.73 1.40
CA VAL A 153 -3.96 12.37 0.37
C VAL A 153 -2.68 12.94 0.98
N ALA A 154 -2.79 13.69 2.08
CA ALA A 154 -1.64 14.26 2.77
C ALA A 154 -0.64 13.19 3.20
N ARG A 155 -1.11 12.09 3.83
CA ARG A 155 -0.24 10.99 4.26
C ARG A 155 0.49 10.31 3.10
N ARG A 156 -0.18 10.12 1.95
CA ARG A 156 0.47 9.56 0.75
C ARG A 156 1.55 10.48 0.20
N VAL A 157 1.27 11.78 0.12
CA VAL A 157 2.23 12.78 -0.36
C VAL A 157 3.42 12.89 0.60
N VAL A 158 3.18 12.92 1.92
CA VAL A 158 4.24 12.93 2.93
C VAL A 158 5.12 11.70 2.78
N LEU A 159 4.54 10.50 2.66
CA LEU A 159 5.32 9.28 2.46
C LEU A 159 6.16 9.34 1.17
N ALA A 160 5.63 9.91 0.08
CA ALA A 160 6.40 10.09 -1.15
C ALA A 160 7.62 11.00 -0.96
N TYR A 161 7.48 12.10 -0.20
CA TYR A 161 8.60 12.95 0.17
C TYR A 161 9.59 12.25 1.10
N GLU A 162 9.11 11.55 2.15
CA GLU A 162 9.98 10.80 3.06
C GLU A 162 10.82 9.77 2.31
N GLN A 163 10.23 9.03 1.36
CA GLN A 163 10.95 8.08 0.52
C GLN A 163 11.97 8.75 -0.40
N CYS A 164 11.64 9.91 -0.97
CA CYS A 164 12.54 10.70 -1.81
C CYS A 164 13.77 11.17 -1.01
N LEU A 165 13.56 11.68 0.21
CA LEU A 165 14.61 12.21 1.07
C LEU A 165 15.63 11.15 1.51
N LEU A 166 15.25 9.87 1.52
CA LEU A 166 16.20 8.77 1.76
C LEU A 166 17.26 8.64 0.66
N CYS A 167 16.94 9.05 -0.57
CA CYS A 167 17.82 8.92 -1.73
C CYS A 167 18.45 10.27 -2.15
N LEU A 168 17.71 11.37 -2.02
CA LEU A 168 18.05 12.69 -2.58
C LEU A 168 17.96 13.81 -1.52
N GLY A 169 18.24 13.49 -0.26
CA GLY A 169 18.12 14.43 0.87
C GLY A 169 19.05 15.66 0.81
N PHE A 170 20.08 15.65 -0.03
CA PHE A 170 20.98 16.80 -0.24
C PHE A 170 20.53 17.74 -1.38
N HIS A 171 19.48 17.39 -2.11
CA HIS A 171 18.91 18.20 -3.19
C HIS A 171 17.89 19.17 -2.59
N SER A 172 18.28 20.44 -2.43
CA SER A 172 17.45 21.47 -1.78
C SER A 172 16.21 21.91 -2.58
N ASP A 173 16.10 21.45 -3.83
CA ASP A 173 15.10 21.84 -4.82
C ASP A 173 13.99 20.79 -5.02
N LEU A 174 13.90 19.79 -4.13
CA LEU A 174 12.90 18.73 -4.11
C LEU A 174 11.76 18.98 -3.12
#